data_AF-A0AAJ5RN21-F1
#
_entry.id   AF-A0AAJ5RN21-F1
#
_cell.length_a   1.000
_cell.length_b   1.000
_cell.length_c   1.000
_cell.angle_alpha   90.00
_cell.angle_beta   90.00
_cell.angle_gamma   90.00
#
_symmetry.space_group_name_H-M   'P 1'
#
loop_
_entity.id
_entity.type
_entity.pdbx_description
1 polymer ?
#
loop_
_entity_poly.entity_id
_entity_poly.type
_entity_poly.pdbx_seq_one_letter_code
_entity_poly.pdbx_strand_id
1 'polypeptide(L)'
;MLVIQQTAQLIDECEHCVSRFWQMREEDRTPDFFQEVKPHADKIHQLLKEWQQEANKWIEQNRPKYMHTQQIASAVESMEQFVVQSFYKETSKKRFLDAIHSTSYTLKIFERLVREGETDANEETND
;
A
#
# COMPACT_ATOMS: atom_id res chain seq x y z
N MET A 1 -8.12 -14.47 2.17
CA MET A 1 -7.64 -14.09 3.53
C MET A 1 -7.75 -12.58 3.80
N LEU A 2 -7.77 -12.14 5.06
CA LEU A 2 -7.83 -10.70 5.46
C LEU A 2 -6.68 -9.88 4.84
N VAL A 3 -5.47 -10.43 4.83
CA VAL A 3 -4.28 -9.77 4.28
C VAL A 3 -4.43 -9.47 2.77
N ILE A 4 -5.15 -10.30 2.01
CA ILE A 4 -5.43 -10.05 0.58
C ILE A 4 -6.37 -8.86 0.43
N GLN A 5 -7.42 -8.78 1.26
CA GLN A 5 -8.37 -7.66 1.23
C GLN A 5 -7.68 -6.33 1.58
N GLN A 6 -6.83 -6.34 2.61
CA GLN A 6 -6.02 -5.18 2.99
C GLN A 6 -5.04 -4.79 1.87
N THR A 7 -4.37 -5.76 1.24
CA THR A 7 -3.46 -5.51 0.12
C THR A 7 -4.18 -4.85 -1.05
N ALA A 8 -5.38 -5.34 -1.41
CA ALA A 8 -6.21 -4.73 -2.46
C ALA A 8 -6.59 -3.28 -2.12
N GLN A 9 -7.03 -3.01 -0.88
CA GLN A 9 -7.34 -1.65 -0.44
C GLN A 9 -6.13 -0.70 -0.52
N LEU A 10 -4.92 -1.19 -0.23
CA LEU A 10 -3.70 -0.39 -0.34
C LEU A 10 -3.29 -0.15 -1.81
N ILE A 11 -3.55 -1.10 -2.70
CA ILE A 11 -3.37 -0.92 -4.15
C ILE A 11 -4.33 0.16 -4.66
N ASP A 12 -5.60 0.10 -4.28
CA ASP A 12 -6.59 1.12 -4.65
C ASP A 12 -6.20 2.51 -4.10
N GLU A 13 -5.69 2.58 -2.87
CA GLU A 13 -5.25 3.84 -2.29
C GLU A 13 -4.02 4.43 -3.02
N CYS A 14 -3.15 3.60 -3.61
CA CYS A 14 -2.10 4.10 -4.50
C CYS A 14 -2.70 4.87 -5.69
N GLU A 15 -3.76 4.35 -6.30
CA GLU A 15 -4.45 5.00 -7.42
C GLU A 15 -5.18 6.27 -6.96
N HIS A 16 -5.84 6.24 -5.81
CA HIS A 16 -6.46 7.41 -5.21
C HIS A 16 -5.45 8.51 -4.90
N CYS A 17 -4.25 8.18 -4.41
CA CYS A 17 -3.19 9.16 -4.18
C CYS A 17 -2.76 9.85 -5.49
N VAL A 18 -2.63 9.10 -6.59
CA VAL A 18 -2.32 9.67 -7.91
C VAL A 18 -3.45 10.60 -8.37
N SER A 19 -4.69 10.14 -8.30
CA SER A 19 -5.86 10.93 -8.70
C SER A 19 -5.95 12.23 -7.89
N ARG A 20 -5.86 12.15 -6.56
CA ARG A 20 -5.88 13.28 -5.64
C ARG A 20 -4.76 14.28 -5.95
N PHE A 21 -3.54 13.81 -6.19
CA PHE A 21 -2.41 14.66 -6.54
C PHE A 21 -2.66 15.50 -7.80
N TRP A 22 -3.28 14.90 -8.82
CA TRP A 22 -3.62 15.62 -10.05
C TRP A 22 -4.77 16.61 -9.83
N GLN A 23 -5.82 16.18 -9.13
CA GLN A 23 -6.96 17.04 -8.80
C GLN A 23 -6.52 18.29 -8.02
N MET A 24 -5.69 18.14 -6.97
CA MET A 24 -5.22 19.28 -6.16
C MET A 24 -4.42 20.30 -6.97
N ARG A 25 -3.72 19.86 -8.02
CA ARG A 25 -2.98 20.73 -8.95
C ARG A 25 -3.91 21.41 -9.95
N GLU A 26 -4.89 20.69 -10.48
CA GLU A 26 -5.87 21.21 -11.42
C GLU A 26 -6.76 22.28 -10.78
N GLU A 27 -7.19 22.05 -9.54
CA GLU A 27 -8.02 22.97 -8.77
C GLU A 27 -7.22 24.10 -8.10
N ASP A 28 -5.89 24.09 -8.20
CA ASP A 28 -4.97 24.98 -7.48
C ASP A 28 -5.24 25.05 -5.96
N ARG A 29 -5.73 23.95 -5.38
CA ARG A 29 -6.35 23.91 -4.06
C ARG A 29 -5.32 23.78 -2.92
N THR A 30 -5.62 24.42 -1.79
CA THR A 30 -4.94 24.17 -0.51
C THR A 30 -5.83 23.30 0.36
N PRO A 31 -5.36 22.12 0.83
CA PRO A 31 -6.16 21.23 1.65
C PRO A 31 -6.31 21.77 3.09
N ASP A 32 -7.42 21.45 3.75
CA ASP A 32 -7.52 21.60 5.20
C ASP A 32 -6.82 20.41 5.90
N PHE A 33 -5.81 20.70 6.72
CA PHE A 33 -5.05 19.66 7.39
C PHE A 33 -5.90 18.83 8.38
N PHE A 34 -6.78 19.47 9.15
CA PHE A 34 -7.52 18.79 10.22
C PHE A 34 -8.80 18.13 9.72
N GLN A 35 -9.42 18.67 8.67
CA GLN A 35 -10.67 18.16 8.11
C GLN A 35 -10.45 17.14 6.99
N GLU A 36 -9.30 17.19 6.28
CA GLU A 36 -9.07 16.34 5.11
C GLU A 36 -7.82 15.48 5.26
N VAL A 37 -6.65 16.11 5.46
CA VAL A 37 -5.36 15.40 5.41
C VAL A 37 -5.22 14.43 6.57
N LYS A 38 -5.39 14.91 7.81
CA LYS A 38 -5.19 14.11 9.02
C LYS A 38 -6.19 12.95 9.12
N PRO A 39 -7.52 13.14 8.95
CA PRO A 39 -8.45 12.02 9.04
C PRO A 39 -8.17 10.93 8.01
N HIS A 40 -7.79 11.31 6.79
CA HIS A 40 -7.43 10.34 5.75
C HIS A 40 -6.11 9.63 6.06
N ALA A 41 -5.08 10.36 6.45
CA ALA A 41 -3.78 9.79 6.82
C ALA A 41 -3.90 8.83 8.01
N ASP A 42 -4.67 9.18 9.05
CA ASP A 42 -4.91 8.32 10.21
C ASP A 42 -5.59 7.00 9.81
N LYS A 43 -6.59 7.07 8.92
CA LYS A 43 -7.28 5.88 8.39
C LYS A 43 -6.31 4.95 7.66
N ILE A 44 -5.48 5.49 6.76
CA ILE A 44 -4.53 4.68 5.99
C ILE A 44 -3.40 4.18 6.88
N HIS A 45 -2.92 4.96 7.84
CA HIS A 45 -1.91 4.52 8.81
C HIS A 45 -2.39 3.30 9.61
N GLN A 46 -3.65 3.30 10.08
CA GLN A 46 -4.21 2.15 10.77
C GLN A 46 -4.27 0.91 9.87
N LEU A 47 -4.71 1.06 8.62
CA LEU A 47 -4.73 -0.02 7.63
C LEU A 47 -3.32 -0.57 7.36
N LEU A 48 -2.33 0.30 7.18
CA LEU A 48 -0.93 -0.08 6.95
C LEU A 48 -0.35 -0.86 8.12
N LYS A 49 -0.63 -0.43 9.35
CA LYS A 49 -0.17 -1.10 10.56
C LYS A 49 -0.71 -2.53 10.66
N GLU A 50 -2.00 -2.69 10.43
CA GLU A 50 -2.65 -4.02 10.45
C GLU A 50 -2.13 -4.90 9.32
N TRP A 51 -2.06 -4.35 8.10
CA TRP A 51 -1.54 -5.06 6.93
C TRP A 51 -0.09 -5.51 7.13
N GLN A 52 0.78 -4.65 7.67
CA GLN A 52 2.18 -4.99 7.90
C GLN A 52 2.34 -6.16 8.87
N GLN A 53 1.54 -6.20 9.94
CA GLN A 53 1.55 -7.30 10.89
C GLN A 53 1.15 -8.62 10.24
N GLU A 54 0.06 -8.64 9.49
CA GLU A 54 -0.43 -9.83 8.80
C GLU A 54 0.50 -10.27 7.66
N ALA A 55 1.06 -9.31 6.90
CA ALA A 55 2.01 -9.59 5.83
C ALA A 55 3.31 -10.20 6.37
N ASN A 56 3.87 -9.63 7.45
CA ASN A 56 5.07 -10.18 8.07
C ASN A 56 4.83 -11.59 8.60
N LYS A 57 3.70 -11.82 9.28
CA LYS A 57 3.30 -13.15 9.75
C LYS A 57 3.19 -14.16 8.61
N TRP A 58 2.57 -13.78 7.48
CA TRP A 58 2.47 -14.65 6.32
C TRP A 58 3.86 -14.98 5.73
N ILE A 59 4.76 -13.99 5.62
CA ILE A 59 6.14 -14.19 5.12
C ILE A 59 6.92 -15.13 6.04
N GLU A 60 6.81 -14.97 7.35
CA GLU A 60 7.50 -15.83 8.34
C GLU A 60 7.04 -17.29 8.25
N GLN A 61 5.75 -17.51 8.02
CA GLN A 61 5.14 -18.83 7.91
C GLN A 61 5.44 -19.53 6.57
N ASN A 62 5.32 -18.81 5.46
CA ASN A 62 5.39 -19.38 4.11
C ASN A 62 6.79 -19.28 3.48
N ARG A 63 7.66 -18.41 4.01
CA ARG A 63 9.05 -18.20 3.56
C ARG A 63 9.18 -18.10 2.03
N PRO A 64 8.43 -17.18 1.38
CA PRO A 64 8.50 -17.01 -0.07
C PRO A 64 9.91 -16.65 -0.53
N LYS A 65 10.32 -17.20 -1.68
CA LYS A 65 11.71 -17.12 -2.17
C LYS A 65 12.21 -15.69 -2.44
N TYR A 66 11.33 -14.78 -2.81
CA TYR A 66 11.69 -13.43 -3.29
C TYR A 66 10.96 -12.29 -2.57
N MET A 67 10.35 -12.57 -1.40
CA MET A 67 9.67 -11.56 -0.60
C MET A 67 10.14 -11.62 0.86
N HIS A 68 10.60 -10.49 1.38
CA HIS A 68 11.07 -10.37 2.75
C HIS A 68 10.40 -9.19 3.46
N THR A 69 10.33 -9.26 4.79
CA THR A 69 9.68 -8.25 5.64
C THR A 69 10.23 -6.83 5.45
N GLN A 70 11.48 -6.70 5.02
CA GLN A 70 12.09 -5.40 4.69
C GLN A 70 11.38 -4.70 3.52
N GLN A 71 10.93 -5.44 2.50
CA GLN A 71 10.20 -4.86 1.36
C GLN A 71 8.82 -4.35 1.81
N ILE A 72 8.18 -5.07 2.74
CA ILE A 72 6.92 -4.63 3.37
C ILE A 72 7.14 -3.34 4.16
N ALA A 73 8.17 -3.28 5.00
CA ALA A 73 8.51 -2.09 5.77
C ALA A 73 8.76 -0.86 4.87
N SER A 74 9.55 -1.01 3.81
CA SER A 74 9.81 0.09 2.87
C SER A 74 8.55 0.54 2.11
N ALA A 75 7.64 -0.39 1.79
CA ALA A 75 6.36 -0.06 1.17
C ALA A 75 5.46 0.75 2.13
N VAL A 76 5.40 0.36 3.41
CA VAL A 76 4.67 1.09 4.47
C VAL A 76 5.22 2.51 4.61
N GLU A 77 6.52 2.67 4.85
CA GLU A 77 7.15 3.98 5.04
C GLU A 77 6.90 4.92 3.84
N SER A 78 7.03 4.39 2.63
CA SER A 78 6.77 5.15 1.40
C SER A 78 5.30 5.58 1.32
N MET A 79 4.37 4.69 1.65
CA MET A 79 2.94 4.95 1.59
C MET A 79 2.48 5.98 2.63
N GLU A 80 2.99 5.90 3.87
CA GLU A 80 2.73 6.91 4.88
C GLU A 80 3.11 8.31 4.40
N GLN A 81 4.24 8.43 3.69
CA GLN A 81 4.68 9.69 3.12
C GLN A 81 3.79 10.15 1.96
N PHE A 82 3.58 9.30 0.94
CA PHE A 82 2.88 9.76 -0.25
C PHE A 82 1.37 9.98 -0.02
N VAL A 83 0.77 9.30 0.96
CA VAL A 83 -0.64 9.54 1.33
C VAL A 83 -0.84 11.00 1.74
N VAL A 84 0.05 11.54 2.57
CA VAL A 84 0.00 12.97 2.95
C VAL A 84 0.37 13.86 1.76
N GLN A 85 1.44 13.54 1.04
CA GLN A 85 1.93 14.35 -0.08
C GLN A 85 0.92 14.50 -1.23
N SER A 86 0.01 13.53 -1.41
CA SER A 86 -1.04 13.55 -2.42
C SER A 86 -2.01 14.74 -2.27
N PHE A 87 -2.10 15.33 -1.08
CA PHE A 87 -2.94 16.51 -0.82
C PHE A 87 -2.27 17.84 -1.20
N TYR A 88 -0.94 17.86 -1.43
CA TYR A 88 -0.21 19.10 -1.61
C TYR A 88 0.25 19.29 -3.05
N LYS A 89 -0.28 20.32 -3.73
CA LYS A 89 0.06 20.65 -5.13
C LYS A 89 1.55 20.93 -5.35
N GLU A 90 2.28 21.34 -4.32
CA GLU A 90 3.74 21.59 -4.36
C GLU A 90 4.59 20.31 -4.36
N THR A 91 3.98 19.15 -4.08
CA THR A 91 4.68 17.86 -4.08
C THR A 91 5.37 17.61 -5.42
N SER A 92 6.66 17.22 -5.38
CA SER A 92 7.46 16.94 -6.58
C SER A 92 6.88 15.74 -7.37
N LYS A 93 6.32 16.00 -8.56
CA LYS A 93 5.70 14.99 -9.46
C LYS A 93 6.53 13.72 -9.62
N LYS A 94 7.80 13.83 -10.03
CA LYS A 94 8.65 12.67 -10.33
C LYS A 94 8.81 11.78 -9.10
N ARG A 95 9.32 12.35 -8.00
CA ARG A 95 9.54 11.62 -6.73
C ARG A 95 8.27 10.96 -6.21
N PHE A 96 7.14 11.65 -6.28
CA PHE A 96 5.85 11.14 -5.84
C PHE A 96 5.37 9.94 -6.67
N LEU A 97 5.39 10.06 -8.01
CA LEU A 97 4.97 8.98 -8.89
C LEU A 97 5.90 7.77 -8.83
N ASP A 98 7.22 8.01 -8.72
CA ASP A 98 8.21 6.93 -8.58
C ASP A 98 7.99 6.14 -7.27
N ALA A 99 7.70 6.82 -6.16
CA ALA A 99 7.39 6.18 -4.88
C ALA A 99 6.10 5.35 -4.95
N ILE A 100 5.02 5.90 -5.52
CA ILE A 100 3.76 5.17 -5.68
C ILE A 100 3.94 3.94 -6.58
N HIS A 101 4.66 4.08 -7.70
CA HIS A 101 4.91 2.97 -8.60
C HIS A 101 5.68 1.84 -7.91
N SER A 102 6.74 2.18 -7.17
CA SER A 102 7.51 1.19 -6.39
C SER A 102 6.65 0.47 -5.36
N THR A 103 5.84 1.20 -4.57
CA THR A 103 4.96 0.61 -3.56
C THR A 103 3.86 -0.25 -4.19
N SER A 104 3.18 0.25 -5.22
CA SER A 104 2.13 -0.49 -5.93
C SER A 104 2.66 -1.79 -6.53
N TYR A 105 3.89 -1.77 -7.08
CA TYR A 105 4.54 -2.97 -7.57
C TYR A 105 4.79 -3.99 -6.46
N THR A 106 5.37 -3.58 -5.32
CA THR A 106 5.58 -4.47 -4.16
C THR A 106 4.26 -5.08 -3.67
N LEU A 107 3.19 -4.28 -3.55
CA LEU A 107 1.88 -4.77 -3.13
C LEU A 107 1.30 -5.81 -4.09
N LYS A 108 1.42 -5.59 -5.41
CA LYS A 108 0.94 -6.55 -6.43
C LYS A 108 1.72 -7.86 -6.43
N ILE A 109 3.04 -7.80 -6.23
CA ILE A 109 3.87 -9.01 -6.08
C ILE A 109 3.49 -9.76 -4.81
N PHE A 110 3.32 -9.05 -3.70
CA PHE A 110 2.89 -9.65 -2.44
C PHE A 110 1.51 -10.33 -2.58
N GLU A 111 0.52 -9.65 -3.16
CA GLU A 111 -0.81 -10.21 -3.40
C GLU A 111 -0.74 -11.50 -4.22
N ARG A 112 0.04 -11.49 -5.31
CA ARG A 112 0.23 -12.66 -6.17
C ARG A 112 0.81 -13.84 -5.39
N LEU A 113 1.87 -13.61 -4.60
CA LEU A 113 2.51 -14.67 -3.82
C LEU A 113 1.57 -15.28 -2.77
N VAL A 114 0.74 -14.46 -2.12
CA VAL A 114 -0.25 -14.96 -1.16
C VAL A 114 -1.29 -15.85 -1.86
N ARG A 115 -1.76 -15.46 -3.04
CA ARG A 115 -2.73 -16.24 -3.83
C ARG A 115 -2.15 -17.55 -4.38
N GLU A 116 -0.90 -17.53 -4.82
CA GLU A 116 -0.19 -18.73 -5.27
C GLU A 116 0.00 -19.72 -4.10
N GLY A 117 0.43 -19.24 -2.93
CA GLY A 117 0.56 -20.08 -1.73
C GLY A 117 -0.77 -20.67 -1.21
N GLU A 118 -1.90 -19.98 -1.42
CA GLU A 118 -3.24 -20.55 -1.14
C GLU A 118 -3.59 -21.69 -2.11
N THR A 119 -3.09 -21.66 -3.36
CA THR A 119 -3.39 -22.70 -4.36
C THR A 119 -2.65 -23.98 -4.03
N ASP A 120 -1.35 -23.89 -3.74
CA ASP A 120 -0.51 -25.04 -3.40
C ASP A 120 -1.00 -25.77 -2.12
N ALA A 121 -1.44 -25.02 -1.10
CA ALA A 121 -1.95 -25.60 0.15
C ALA A 121 -3.28 -26.36 0.00
N ASN A 122 -4.12 -25.99 -0.98
CA ASN A 122 -5.40 -26.65 -1.25
C ASN A 122 -5.25 -27.93 -2.10
N GLU A 123 -4.14 -28.07 -2.84
CA GLU A 123 -3.84 -29.28 -3.59
C GLU A 123 -3.26 -30.38 -2.67
N GLU A 124 -2.42 -30.02 -1.69
CA GLU A 124 -1.85 -30.97 -0.72
C GLU A 124 -2.86 -31.54 0.30
N THR A 125 -4.04 -30.93 0.45
CA THR A 125 -5.09 -31.38 1.40
C THR A 125 -6.14 -32.29 0.77
N ASN A 126 -6.08 -32.53 -0.55
CA ASN A 126 -7.00 -33.41 -1.28
C ASN A 126 -6.40 -34.79 -1.65
N ASP A 127 -5.20 -35.10 -1.17
CA ASP A 127 -4.54 -36.42 -1.24
C ASP A 127 -4.47 -37.07 0.17
#